data_AF-A0A839HJZ5-F1
#
_entry.id   AF-A0A839HJZ5-F1
#
_cell.length_a   1.000
_cell.length_b   1.000
_cell.length_c   1.000
_cell.angle_alpha   90.00
_cell.angle_beta   90.00
_cell.angle_gamma   90.00
#
_symmetry.space_group_name_H-M   'P 1'
#
loop_
_entity.id
_entity.type
_entity.pdbx_description
1 polymer ?
#
loop_
_entity_poly.entity_id
_entity_poly.type
_entity_poly.pdbx_seq_one_letter_code
_entity_poly.pdbx_strand_id
1 'polypeptide(L)'
;MSSPTTNTAIVYRTLRTFSNHMQRTATPPDGLLSARVIGEFSAGKTRLLRELLGDVIPPPLFPVSSLECQTRLPLEITFAPTPALTLIQRANDYDTAAPIKLLTQFPVREELADYDPQHHRLQLTIPDQHLFLPDGDHYEDNNDPKRLLLIDMPGWNSGDDALADSAAIDLMAGYHNLALVFVVNANRLDGSANSERLREFLDTFSTADFVGRPTLIIVITHCPRPDQERLNNRLRERVLTLWQNELDQDAAQLDLQVLPVEFSELTPDELTQFRTTFWAHLLAPLANDATPINPAAHPWLAQLNRWPSEWDVRPQLIQAQTVLTAARELLTHARINNDFLPGMNMHRLIGLDAVAIQNKLRTQWLRQLKCQTQQQLTDRLAALTLLPTDHPLTAWWNEYWYANVERVLAQVRAFFQQADVAFQQVQTNTPDLHVHLAKHLHEPYQTALRLLDSSFTALVNTAPALADEPQCSRATATLLNLSLLEARYADYYQQARGG
;
A
#
# COMPACT_ATOMS: atom_id res chain seq x y z
N MET A 1 41.29 4.14 -4.86
CA MET A 1 40.87 3.47 -3.62
C MET A 1 39.58 4.15 -3.16
N SER A 2 38.44 3.45 -3.25
CA SER A 2 37.16 3.96 -2.77
C SER A 2 37.21 4.08 -1.24
N SER A 3 36.85 5.24 -0.70
CA SER A 3 36.68 5.43 0.74
C SER A 3 35.73 4.34 1.28
N PRO A 4 36.01 3.70 2.43
CA PRO A 4 35.09 2.71 3.00
C PRO A 4 33.71 3.36 3.17
N THR A 5 32.68 2.71 2.63
CA THR A 5 31.31 3.20 2.71
C THR A 5 30.86 3.15 4.17
N THR A 6 30.52 4.29 4.75
CA THR A 6 30.16 4.39 6.17
C THR A 6 28.77 3.79 6.44
N ASN A 7 28.48 3.40 7.69
CA ASN A 7 27.18 2.83 8.05
C ASN A 7 26.04 3.82 7.76
N THR A 8 26.27 5.12 7.97
CA THR A 8 25.30 6.18 7.66
C THR A 8 24.98 6.22 6.17
N ALA A 9 25.98 6.07 5.30
CA ALA A 9 25.78 6.06 3.86
C ALA A 9 24.96 4.84 3.41
N ILE A 10 25.20 3.67 4.01
CA ILE A 10 24.41 2.46 3.78
C ILE A 10 22.95 2.69 4.19
N VAL A 11 22.70 3.11 5.43
CA VAL A 11 21.33 3.34 5.94
C VAL A 11 20.62 4.37 5.07
N TYR A 12 21.24 5.50 4.75
CA TYR A 12 20.64 6.53 3.91
C TYR A 12 20.27 6.03 2.51
N ARG A 13 21.16 5.27 1.87
CA ARG A 13 20.88 4.63 0.57
C ARG A 13 19.69 3.68 0.66
N THR A 14 19.68 2.80 1.66
CA THR A 14 18.60 1.81 1.81
C THR A 14 17.25 2.46 2.16
N LEU A 15 17.25 3.54 2.95
CA LEU A 15 16.06 4.35 3.21
C LEU A 15 15.53 5.04 1.96
N ARG A 16 16.42 5.49 1.07
CA ARG A 16 16.01 6.04 -0.23
C ARG A 16 15.40 4.95 -1.13
N THR A 17 15.96 3.75 -1.13
CA THR A 17 15.37 2.60 -1.85
C THR A 17 13.99 2.25 -1.30
N PHE A 18 13.85 2.17 0.02
CA PHE A 18 12.56 1.98 0.69
C PHE A 18 11.57 3.08 0.31
N SER A 19 11.97 4.35 0.42
CA SER A 19 11.15 5.51 0.03
C SER A 19 10.68 5.41 -1.42
N ASN A 20 11.58 5.10 -2.36
CA ASN A 20 11.22 4.91 -3.76
C ASN A 20 10.25 3.75 -3.96
N HIS A 21 10.41 2.65 -3.22
CA HIS A 21 9.50 1.50 -3.27
C HIS A 21 8.12 1.88 -2.74
N MET A 22 8.05 2.58 -1.59
CA MET A 22 6.80 3.08 -1.01
C MET A 22 6.15 4.19 -1.86
N GLN A 23 6.91 4.84 -2.75
CA GLN A 23 6.39 5.78 -3.75
C GLN A 23 5.93 5.11 -5.04
N ARG A 24 6.35 3.86 -5.30
CA ARG A 24 5.82 3.06 -6.40
C ARG A 24 4.45 2.55 -5.99
N THR A 25 3.43 3.40 -6.11
CA THR A 25 2.08 2.89 -6.28
C THR A 25 2.07 2.12 -7.60
N ALA A 26 2.15 0.79 -7.54
CA ALA A 26 1.61 -0.02 -8.63
C ALA A 26 0.22 0.57 -8.88
N THR A 27 -0.03 1.07 -10.10
CA THR A 27 -1.31 1.70 -10.37
C THR A 27 -2.34 0.60 -10.16
N PRO A 28 -3.25 0.72 -9.18
CA PRO A 28 -4.17 -0.35 -8.82
C PRO A 28 -4.91 -0.81 -10.08
N PRO A 29 -5.30 -2.08 -10.22
CA PRO A 29 -6.13 -2.48 -11.36
C PRO A 29 -7.46 -1.70 -11.32
N ASP A 30 -8.09 -1.57 -12.49
CA ASP A 30 -9.47 -1.08 -12.56
C ASP A 30 -10.35 -1.97 -11.67
N GLY A 31 -11.21 -1.36 -10.87
CA GLY A 31 -12.25 -2.08 -10.13
C GLY A 31 -13.45 -2.39 -11.02
N LEU A 32 -14.41 -3.13 -10.47
CA LEU A 32 -15.70 -3.37 -11.12
C LEU A 32 -16.75 -2.32 -10.76
N LEU A 33 -16.48 -1.53 -9.73
CA LEU A 33 -17.40 -0.52 -9.22
C LEU A 33 -17.42 0.72 -10.13
N SER A 34 -18.63 1.11 -10.56
CA SER A 34 -18.84 2.22 -11.47
C SER A 34 -19.80 3.28 -10.93
N ALA A 35 -19.57 4.53 -11.30
CA ALA A 35 -20.53 5.62 -11.17
C ALA A 35 -20.79 6.18 -12.57
N ARG A 36 -22.06 6.22 -12.99
CA ARG A 36 -22.43 6.62 -14.36
C ARG A 36 -23.08 8.00 -14.38
N VAL A 37 -22.59 8.88 -15.26
CA VAL A 37 -23.18 10.20 -15.51
C VAL A 37 -24.03 10.11 -16.78
N ILE A 38 -25.35 10.23 -16.61
CA ILE A 38 -26.34 10.14 -17.68
C ILE A 38 -27.16 11.43 -17.76
N GLY A 39 -27.79 11.69 -18.90
CA GLY A 39 -28.52 12.93 -19.11
C GLY A 39 -28.72 13.21 -20.59
N GLU A 40 -29.74 14.02 -20.92
CA GLU A 40 -30.04 14.46 -22.27
C GLU A 40 -28.83 15.14 -22.94
N PHE A 41 -28.80 15.14 -24.28
CA PHE A 41 -27.89 16.00 -25.01
C PHE A 41 -28.05 17.47 -24.57
N SER A 42 -26.93 18.14 -24.30
CA SER A 42 -26.87 19.50 -23.75
C SER A 42 -27.49 19.68 -22.33
N ALA A 43 -27.67 18.61 -21.56
CA ALA A 43 -28.09 18.71 -20.15
C ALA A 43 -26.99 19.28 -19.22
N GLY A 44 -25.74 19.38 -19.69
CA GLY A 44 -24.62 19.94 -18.89
C GLY A 44 -23.71 18.92 -18.22
N LYS A 45 -23.73 17.64 -18.63
CA LYS A 45 -22.83 16.57 -18.09
C LYS A 45 -21.35 16.95 -18.16
N THR A 46 -20.88 17.35 -19.34
CA THR A 46 -19.49 17.77 -19.55
C THR A 46 -19.12 18.99 -18.69
N ARG A 47 -20.08 19.91 -18.48
CA ARG A 47 -19.89 21.07 -17.59
C ARG A 47 -19.76 20.63 -16.14
N LEU A 48 -20.62 19.72 -15.67
CA LEU A 48 -20.52 19.11 -14.34
C LEU A 48 -19.15 18.46 -14.14
N LEU A 49 -18.71 17.61 -15.06
CA LEU A 49 -17.40 16.95 -14.97
C LEU A 49 -16.23 17.95 -14.99
N ARG A 50 -16.34 19.03 -15.77
CA ARG A 50 -15.33 20.11 -15.81
C ARG A 50 -15.23 20.80 -14.46
N GLU A 51 -16.37 21.11 -13.87
CA GLU A 51 -16.39 21.78 -12.58
C GLU A 51 -15.99 20.84 -11.45
N LEU A 52 -16.20 19.53 -11.56
CA LEU A 52 -15.75 18.53 -10.58
C LEU A 52 -14.25 18.24 -10.64
N LEU A 53 -13.67 18.13 -11.85
CA LEU A 53 -12.34 17.55 -12.09
C LEU A 53 -11.38 18.45 -12.88
N GLY A 54 -11.82 19.64 -13.30
CA GLY A 54 -11.07 20.50 -14.24
C GLY A 54 -9.71 20.94 -13.73
N ASP A 55 -9.51 21.03 -12.41
CA ASP A 55 -8.25 21.45 -11.81
C ASP A 55 -7.14 20.39 -11.94
N VAL A 56 -7.52 19.12 -12.13
CA VAL A 56 -6.58 17.97 -12.21
C VAL A 56 -6.40 17.45 -13.63
N ILE A 57 -7.26 17.85 -14.58
CA ILE A 57 -7.17 17.43 -15.98
C ILE A 57 -6.40 18.47 -16.80
N PRO A 58 -5.34 18.09 -17.53
CA PRO A 58 -4.67 18.99 -18.45
C PRO A 58 -5.62 19.53 -19.54
N PRO A 59 -5.57 20.83 -19.88
CA PRO A 59 -6.51 21.43 -20.83
C PRO A 59 -6.66 20.70 -22.19
N PRO A 60 -5.60 20.15 -22.81
CA PRO A 60 -5.74 19.43 -24.08
C PRO A 60 -6.54 18.13 -23.96
N LEU A 61 -6.56 17.50 -22.78
CA LEU A 61 -7.18 16.20 -22.56
C LEU A 61 -8.64 16.31 -22.11
N PHE A 62 -9.14 17.54 -21.92
CA PHE A 62 -10.49 17.78 -21.45
C PHE A 62 -11.46 17.97 -22.63
N PRO A 63 -12.67 17.38 -22.60
CA PRO A 63 -13.68 17.60 -23.63
C PRO A 63 -14.06 19.09 -23.76
N VAL A 64 -14.02 19.63 -24.98
CA VAL A 64 -14.07 21.07 -25.22
C VAL A 64 -15.49 21.62 -25.10
N SER A 65 -16.52 20.89 -25.55
CA SER A 65 -17.91 21.37 -25.51
C SER A 65 -18.96 20.30 -25.80
N SER A 66 -20.08 20.33 -25.08
CA SER A 66 -21.29 19.55 -25.38
C SER A 66 -22.06 20.06 -26.61
N LEU A 67 -21.76 21.26 -27.14
CA LEU A 67 -22.43 21.81 -28.34
C LEU A 67 -21.92 21.21 -29.65
N GLU A 68 -20.76 20.55 -29.65
CA GLU A 68 -20.11 20.02 -30.86
C GLU A 68 -20.29 18.50 -31.04
N CYS A 69 -21.19 17.85 -30.29
CA CYS A 69 -21.42 16.39 -30.31
C CYS A 69 -20.12 15.55 -30.20
N GLN A 70 -19.15 15.97 -29.38
CA GLN A 70 -17.85 15.31 -29.27
C GLN A 70 -17.87 13.98 -28.49
N THR A 71 -18.92 13.68 -27.72
CA THR A 71 -19.05 12.49 -26.87
C THR A 71 -19.74 11.34 -27.59
N ARG A 72 -19.16 10.85 -28.69
CA ARG A 72 -19.67 9.65 -29.40
C ARG A 72 -19.39 8.36 -28.62
N LEU A 73 -18.24 8.29 -27.94
CA LEU A 73 -17.85 7.15 -27.12
C LEU A 73 -18.04 7.49 -25.63
N PRO A 74 -18.36 6.52 -24.76
CA PRO A 74 -18.30 6.71 -23.32
C PRO A 74 -16.90 7.15 -22.87
N LEU A 75 -16.83 8.08 -21.90
CA LEU A 75 -15.57 8.54 -21.29
C LEU A 75 -15.46 7.97 -19.87
N GLU A 76 -14.59 6.98 -19.70
CA GLU A 76 -14.19 6.44 -18.39
C GLU A 76 -13.12 7.32 -17.75
N ILE A 77 -13.42 7.89 -16.59
CA ILE A 77 -12.48 8.67 -15.80
C ILE A 77 -12.06 7.83 -14.58
N THR A 78 -10.76 7.64 -14.39
CA THR A 78 -10.23 6.78 -13.34
C THR A 78 -8.89 7.27 -12.76
N PHE A 79 -8.43 6.67 -11.67
CA PHE A 79 -7.22 7.10 -10.97
C PHE A 79 -5.92 6.65 -11.67
N ALA A 80 -5.01 7.59 -11.93
CA ALA A 80 -3.59 7.27 -12.09
C ALA A 80 -2.70 8.44 -11.62
N PRO A 81 -1.45 8.18 -11.21
CA PRO A 81 -0.52 9.24 -10.80
C PRO A 81 -0.22 10.29 -11.88
N THR A 82 -0.47 9.99 -13.16
CA THR A 82 -0.20 10.87 -14.29
C THR A 82 -1.41 10.94 -15.20
N PRO A 83 -1.83 12.16 -15.61
CA PRO A 83 -2.92 12.31 -16.56
C PRO A 83 -2.61 11.70 -17.93
N ALA A 84 -3.53 10.91 -18.47
CA ALA A 84 -3.42 10.36 -19.82
C ALA A 84 -4.81 10.10 -20.41
N LEU A 85 -4.96 10.32 -21.72
CA LEU A 85 -6.17 9.98 -22.46
C LEU A 85 -5.84 8.86 -23.45
N THR A 86 -6.57 7.74 -23.36
CA THR A 86 -6.33 6.55 -24.18
C THR A 86 -7.63 6.09 -24.80
N LEU A 87 -7.62 5.79 -26.10
CA LEU A 87 -8.69 5.03 -26.73
C LEU A 87 -8.51 3.56 -26.37
N ILE A 88 -9.53 2.94 -25.80
CA ILE A 88 -9.51 1.55 -25.32
C ILE A 88 -10.61 0.73 -26.00
N GLN A 89 -10.35 -0.57 -26.11
CA GLN A 89 -11.38 -1.57 -26.39
C GLN A 89 -11.87 -2.14 -25.07
N ARG A 90 -13.17 -1.98 -24.79
CA ARG A 90 -13.84 -2.51 -23.61
C ARG A 90 -15.36 -2.51 -23.87
N ALA A 91 -15.97 -3.70 -23.84
CA ALA A 91 -17.41 -3.82 -24.01
C ALA A 91 -18.13 -3.64 -22.66
N ASN A 92 -17.72 -4.42 -21.66
CA ASN A 92 -18.31 -4.41 -20.33
C ASN A 92 -17.36 -3.88 -19.27
N ASP A 93 -17.93 -3.40 -18.15
CA ASP A 93 -17.15 -2.82 -17.05
C ASP A 93 -16.23 -3.86 -16.37
N TYR A 94 -16.53 -5.15 -16.49
CA TYR A 94 -15.67 -6.23 -15.97
C TYR A 94 -14.61 -6.74 -16.96
N ASP A 95 -14.66 -6.29 -18.22
CA ASP A 95 -13.64 -6.65 -19.19
C ASP A 95 -12.35 -5.87 -18.91
N THR A 96 -11.21 -6.50 -19.14
CA THR A 96 -9.92 -5.81 -19.07
C THR A 96 -9.85 -4.77 -20.19
N ALA A 97 -9.59 -3.51 -19.84
CA ALA A 97 -9.39 -2.44 -20.81
C ALA A 97 -8.13 -2.70 -21.67
N ALA A 98 -8.33 -2.91 -22.97
CA ALA A 98 -7.22 -3.10 -23.91
C ALA A 98 -6.86 -1.76 -24.59
N PRO A 99 -5.66 -1.20 -24.37
CA PRO A 99 -5.28 0.08 -24.96
C PRO A 99 -5.08 -0.05 -26.48
N ILE A 100 -5.75 0.80 -27.26
CA ILE A 100 -5.59 0.89 -28.72
C ILE A 100 -4.61 2.00 -29.07
N LYS A 101 -4.84 3.21 -28.55
CA LYS A 101 -4.08 4.41 -28.94
C LYS A 101 -4.05 5.44 -27.82
N LEU A 102 -2.86 5.92 -27.48
CA LEU A 102 -2.67 7.08 -26.62
C LEU A 102 -2.98 8.38 -27.40
N LEU A 103 -3.77 9.26 -26.82
CA LEU A 103 -4.20 10.53 -27.40
C LEU A 103 -3.52 11.69 -26.69
N THR A 104 -3.02 12.65 -27.47
CA THR A 104 -2.36 13.87 -26.95
C THR A 104 -3.34 15.02 -26.73
N GLN A 105 -4.54 14.90 -27.29
CA GLN A 105 -5.64 15.86 -27.16
C GLN A 105 -6.97 15.11 -27.19
N PHE A 106 -8.03 15.73 -26.67
CA PHE A 106 -9.37 15.18 -26.74
C PHE A 106 -9.82 15.10 -28.22
N PRO A 107 -10.27 13.92 -28.69
CA PRO A 107 -10.57 13.71 -30.11
C PRO A 107 -11.83 14.44 -30.52
N VAL A 108 -11.87 14.86 -31.78
CA VAL A 108 -13.11 15.35 -32.43
C VAL A 108 -13.95 14.16 -32.94
N ARG A 109 -15.23 14.40 -33.23
CA ARG A 109 -16.19 13.32 -33.54
C ARG A 109 -15.77 12.50 -34.76
N GLU A 110 -15.21 13.13 -35.78
CA GLU A 110 -14.76 12.49 -37.02
C GLU A 110 -13.59 11.52 -36.79
N GLU A 111 -12.72 11.82 -35.83
CA GLU A 111 -11.59 10.95 -35.46
C GLU A 111 -12.05 9.66 -34.79
N LEU A 112 -13.29 9.63 -34.28
CA LEU A 112 -13.90 8.47 -33.62
C LEU A 112 -14.88 7.72 -34.53
N ALA A 113 -15.00 8.09 -35.81
CA ALA A 113 -16.05 7.60 -36.70
C ALA A 113 -16.02 6.09 -36.95
N ASP A 114 -14.84 5.48 -36.89
CA ASP A 114 -14.63 4.05 -37.16
C ASP A 114 -14.82 3.16 -35.92
N TYR A 115 -15.02 3.75 -34.74
CA TYR A 115 -15.12 3.00 -33.48
C TYR A 115 -16.57 2.82 -33.05
N ASP A 116 -16.88 1.60 -32.62
CA ASP A 116 -18.19 1.20 -32.11
C ASP A 116 -18.34 1.57 -30.63
N PRO A 117 -19.32 2.43 -30.25
CA PRO A 117 -19.60 2.79 -28.86
C PRO A 117 -19.93 1.61 -27.93
N GLN A 118 -20.35 0.46 -28.44
CA GLN A 118 -20.60 -0.74 -27.63
C GLN A 118 -19.33 -1.48 -27.21
N HIS A 119 -18.23 -1.29 -27.94
CA HIS A 119 -16.98 -2.04 -27.74
C HIS A 119 -15.77 -1.13 -27.47
N HIS A 120 -15.92 0.19 -27.62
CA HIS A 120 -14.85 1.16 -27.52
C HIS A 120 -15.23 2.30 -26.61
N ARG A 121 -14.25 2.74 -25.82
CA ARG A 121 -14.40 3.82 -24.85
C ARG A 121 -13.16 4.71 -24.87
N LEU A 122 -13.31 5.94 -24.40
CA LEU A 122 -12.18 6.79 -24.05
C LEU A 122 -11.88 6.59 -22.57
N GLN A 123 -10.62 6.37 -22.20
CA GLN A 123 -10.20 6.30 -20.81
C GLN A 123 -9.29 7.49 -20.49
N LEU A 124 -9.74 8.33 -19.56
CA LEU A 124 -9.00 9.44 -18.98
C LEU A 124 -8.53 9.07 -17.57
N THR A 125 -7.23 8.85 -17.41
CA THR A 125 -6.65 8.66 -16.08
C THR A 125 -6.23 10.00 -15.49
N ILE A 126 -6.44 10.23 -14.19
CA ILE A 126 -6.06 11.46 -13.48
C ILE A 126 -5.64 11.22 -12.02
N PRO A 127 -4.84 12.11 -11.41
CA PRO A 127 -4.38 11.96 -10.03
C PRO A 127 -5.43 12.44 -9.01
N ASP A 128 -6.69 12.01 -9.14
CA ASP A 128 -7.77 12.35 -8.20
C ASP A 128 -8.01 11.21 -7.20
N GLN A 129 -7.87 11.50 -5.90
CA GLN A 129 -7.98 10.49 -4.83
C GLN A 129 -9.41 9.98 -4.64
N HIS A 130 -10.44 10.71 -5.07
CA HIS A 130 -11.83 10.21 -4.99
C HIS A 130 -12.07 9.02 -5.93
N LEU A 131 -11.20 8.83 -6.94
CA LEU A 131 -11.26 7.73 -7.89
C LEU A 131 -10.40 6.52 -7.47
N PHE A 132 -9.73 6.60 -6.32
CA PHE A 132 -8.94 5.52 -5.74
C PHE A 132 -9.74 4.86 -4.62
N LEU A 133 -9.92 3.54 -4.71
CA LEU A 133 -10.62 2.74 -3.71
C LEU A 133 -9.57 2.03 -2.85
N PRO A 134 -9.22 2.61 -1.69
CA PRO A 134 -8.13 2.12 -0.85
C PRO A 134 -8.32 0.68 -0.38
N ASP A 135 -9.54 0.32 -0.02
CA ASP A 135 -9.85 -0.92 0.69
C ASP A 135 -10.63 -1.91 -0.19
N GLY A 136 -10.43 -1.77 -1.51
CA GLY A 136 -11.13 -2.54 -2.53
C GLY A 136 -12.44 -1.93 -2.98
N ASP A 137 -13.09 -2.62 -3.92
CA ASP A 137 -14.35 -2.20 -4.53
C ASP A 137 -15.58 -2.87 -3.88
N HIS A 138 -15.40 -3.49 -2.71
CA HIS A 138 -16.38 -4.28 -1.96
C HIS A 138 -16.96 -5.48 -2.71
N TYR A 139 -16.36 -5.84 -3.86
CA TYR A 139 -16.82 -6.96 -4.66
C TYR A 139 -15.83 -8.12 -4.62
N GLU A 140 -14.53 -7.85 -4.79
CA GLU A 140 -13.51 -8.88 -4.59
C GLU A 140 -13.17 -9.04 -3.09
N ASP A 141 -13.18 -10.27 -2.59
CA ASP A 141 -12.89 -10.60 -1.18
C ASP A 141 -11.44 -10.24 -0.74
N ASN A 142 -10.57 -9.89 -1.70
CA ASN A 142 -9.16 -9.60 -1.44
C ASN A 142 -8.92 -8.22 -0.79
N ASN A 143 -9.93 -7.33 -0.72
CA ASN A 143 -9.79 -5.94 -0.28
C ASN A 143 -8.59 -5.22 -0.93
N ASP A 144 -8.17 -5.69 -2.12
CA ASP A 144 -7.03 -5.14 -2.82
C ASP A 144 -7.39 -3.76 -3.37
N PRO A 145 -6.50 -2.76 -3.32
CA PRO A 145 -6.83 -1.42 -3.81
C PRO A 145 -7.26 -1.45 -5.28
N LYS A 146 -8.39 -0.80 -5.59
CA LYS A 146 -8.96 -0.72 -6.93
C LYS A 146 -9.09 0.73 -7.37
N ARG A 147 -9.41 0.93 -8.65
CA ARG A 147 -9.87 2.24 -9.15
C ARG A 147 -11.38 2.24 -9.29
N LEU A 148 -12.02 3.34 -8.90
CA LEU A 148 -13.40 3.65 -9.26
C LEU A 148 -13.46 4.09 -10.73
N LEU A 149 -14.50 3.66 -11.44
CA LEU A 149 -14.77 4.11 -12.80
C LEU A 149 -15.91 5.13 -12.79
N LEU A 150 -15.60 6.40 -13.04
CA LEU A 150 -16.62 7.43 -13.29
C LEU A 150 -16.84 7.55 -14.80
N ILE A 151 -18.00 7.14 -15.29
CA ILE A 151 -18.27 6.98 -16.72
C ILE A 151 -19.25 8.06 -17.20
N ASP A 152 -18.79 8.97 -18.06
CA ASP A 152 -19.67 9.90 -18.79
C ASP A 152 -20.28 9.18 -20.00
N MET A 153 -21.61 9.08 -20.02
CA MET A 153 -22.33 8.42 -21.10
C MET A 153 -22.71 9.43 -22.19
N PRO A 154 -22.76 9.03 -23.47
CA PRO A 154 -23.34 9.85 -24.54
C PRO A 154 -24.75 10.35 -24.18
N GLY A 155 -25.10 11.57 -24.57
CA GLY A 155 -26.42 12.13 -24.25
C GLY A 155 -27.52 11.54 -25.13
N TRP A 156 -28.64 11.13 -24.52
CA TRP A 156 -29.80 10.64 -25.29
C TRP A 156 -30.39 11.75 -26.17
N ASN A 157 -31.00 11.36 -27.29
CA ASN A 157 -31.55 12.24 -28.32
C ASN A 157 -30.49 13.09 -29.06
N SER A 158 -29.24 12.63 -29.16
CA SER A 158 -28.22 13.27 -30.01
C SER A 158 -28.50 13.07 -31.52
N GLY A 159 -29.45 12.20 -31.88
CA GLY A 159 -29.97 12.02 -33.24
C GLY A 159 -29.14 11.14 -34.17
N ASP A 160 -27.93 10.73 -33.76
CA ASP A 160 -26.94 10.09 -34.64
C ASP A 160 -26.18 8.91 -34.00
N ASP A 161 -26.37 8.62 -32.71
CA ASP A 161 -25.58 7.60 -31.99
C ASP A 161 -26.47 6.42 -31.53
N ALA A 162 -26.19 5.20 -32.02
CA ALA A 162 -26.98 4.00 -31.70
C ALA A 162 -27.08 3.68 -30.19
N LEU A 163 -26.12 4.17 -29.38
CA LEU A 163 -26.09 4.03 -27.93
C LEU A 163 -26.82 5.18 -27.20
N ALA A 164 -27.03 6.32 -27.85
CA ALA A 164 -27.86 7.41 -27.31
C ALA A 164 -29.37 7.11 -27.45
N ASP A 165 -29.72 6.27 -28.42
CA ASP A 165 -31.09 5.83 -28.69
C ASP A 165 -31.41 4.46 -28.10
N SER A 166 -30.45 3.82 -27.42
CA SER A 166 -30.61 2.50 -26.82
C SER A 166 -31.53 2.52 -25.59
N ALA A 167 -31.87 1.34 -25.08
CA ALA A 167 -32.72 1.21 -23.90
C ALA A 167 -31.96 1.70 -22.65
N ALA A 168 -32.71 2.10 -21.61
CA ALA A 168 -32.14 2.55 -20.34
C ALA A 168 -31.18 1.52 -19.73
N ILE A 169 -31.43 0.23 -19.95
CA ILE A 169 -30.58 -0.89 -19.52
C ILE A 169 -29.18 -0.87 -20.15
N ASP A 170 -29.05 -0.46 -21.41
CA ASP A 170 -27.76 -0.38 -22.10
C ASP A 170 -26.93 0.81 -21.60
N LEU A 171 -27.62 1.88 -21.19
CA LEU A 171 -27.00 3.06 -20.57
C LEU A 171 -26.59 2.79 -19.11
N MET A 172 -27.34 1.91 -18.43
CA MET A 172 -27.12 1.44 -17.07
C MET A 172 -26.35 0.11 -16.97
N ALA A 173 -25.77 -0.39 -18.06
CA ALA A 173 -25.15 -1.72 -18.19
C ALA A 173 -23.87 -1.96 -17.36
N GLY A 174 -23.70 -1.25 -16.24
CA GLY A 174 -22.70 -1.58 -15.24
C GLY A 174 -23.13 -2.80 -14.43
N TYR A 175 -22.22 -3.76 -14.29
CA TYR A 175 -22.44 -4.97 -13.50
C TYR A 175 -22.52 -4.65 -12.00
N HIS A 176 -21.75 -3.66 -11.52
CA HIS A 176 -21.81 -3.14 -10.14
C HIS A 176 -21.82 -1.62 -10.10
N ASN A 177 -22.83 -1.06 -9.45
CA ASN A 177 -23.06 0.38 -9.41
C ASN A 177 -22.82 0.93 -8.00
N LEU A 178 -21.98 1.97 -7.92
CA LEU A 178 -21.86 2.79 -6.72
C LEU A 178 -23.04 3.75 -6.63
N ALA A 179 -23.27 4.48 -7.71
CA ALA A 179 -24.33 5.48 -7.81
C ALA A 179 -24.62 5.80 -9.28
N LEU A 180 -25.84 6.25 -9.55
CA LEU A 180 -26.21 6.86 -10.82
C LEU A 180 -26.29 8.38 -10.66
N VAL A 181 -25.68 9.12 -11.58
CA VAL A 181 -25.70 10.58 -11.64
C VAL A 181 -26.55 11.02 -12.81
N PHE A 182 -27.77 11.47 -12.53
CA PHE A 182 -28.73 11.94 -13.54
C PHE A 182 -28.64 13.46 -13.70
N VAL A 183 -28.25 13.93 -14.86
CA VAL A 183 -28.08 15.36 -15.15
C VAL A 183 -29.23 15.86 -16.01
N VAL A 184 -29.92 16.90 -15.53
CA VAL A 184 -31.07 17.50 -16.21
C VAL A 184 -30.93 19.01 -16.28
N ASN A 185 -31.36 19.62 -17.38
CA ASN A 185 -31.46 21.07 -17.50
C ASN A 185 -32.76 21.57 -16.85
N ALA A 186 -32.69 22.59 -16.00
CA ALA A 186 -33.84 23.16 -15.30
C ALA A 186 -35.03 23.49 -16.22
N ASN A 187 -34.76 23.99 -17.44
CA ASN A 187 -35.79 24.38 -18.41
C ASN A 187 -36.51 23.17 -19.04
N ARG A 188 -35.94 21.97 -18.94
CA ARG A 188 -36.48 20.74 -19.56
C ARG A 188 -36.97 19.73 -18.52
N LEU A 189 -37.04 20.12 -17.25
CA LEU A 189 -37.47 19.26 -16.15
C LEU A 189 -38.89 18.73 -16.34
N ASP A 190 -39.76 19.53 -16.96
CA ASP A 190 -41.16 19.20 -17.27
C ASP A 190 -41.38 18.64 -18.68
N GLY A 191 -40.30 18.43 -19.46
CA GLY A 191 -40.43 17.86 -20.80
C GLY A 191 -41.01 16.45 -20.75
N SER A 192 -42.00 16.15 -21.60
CA SER A 192 -42.61 14.82 -21.68
C SER A 192 -41.58 13.73 -22.01
N ALA A 193 -40.61 14.03 -22.88
CA ALA A 193 -39.52 13.10 -23.22
C ALA A 193 -38.62 12.78 -22.00
N ASN A 194 -38.21 13.79 -21.23
CA ASN A 194 -37.40 13.58 -20.03
C ASN A 194 -38.18 12.87 -18.92
N SER A 195 -39.49 13.10 -18.88
CA SER A 195 -40.42 12.44 -17.96
C SER A 195 -40.52 10.94 -18.21
N GLU A 196 -40.70 10.56 -19.48
CA GLU A 196 -40.78 9.18 -19.91
C GLU A 196 -39.45 8.46 -19.74
N ARG A 197 -38.34 9.10 -20.15
CA ARG A 197 -37.00 8.56 -19.92
C ARG A 197 -36.68 8.37 -18.45
N LEU A 198 -36.97 9.35 -17.59
CA LEU A 198 -36.75 9.19 -16.14
C LEU A 198 -37.50 7.98 -15.58
N ARG A 199 -38.72 7.71 -16.04
CA ARG A 199 -39.48 6.50 -15.66
C ARG A 199 -38.77 5.22 -16.13
N GLU A 200 -38.40 5.12 -17.41
CA GLU A 200 -37.67 3.96 -17.95
C GLU A 200 -36.36 3.71 -17.19
N PHE A 201 -35.65 4.78 -16.82
CA PHE A 201 -34.45 4.70 -16.02
C PHE A 201 -34.71 4.19 -14.61
N LEU A 202 -35.72 4.73 -13.92
CA LEU A 202 -36.05 4.30 -12.56
C LEU A 202 -36.50 2.84 -12.51
N ASP A 203 -37.24 2.38 -13.52
CA ASP A 203 -37.62 0.98 -13.67
C ASP A 203 -36.39 0.07 -13.74
N THR A 204 -35.46 0.38 -14.65
CA THR A 204 -34.18 -0.34 -14.77
C THR A 204 -33.36 -0.26 -13.48
N PHE A 205 -33.25 0.94 -12.91
CA PHE A 205 -32.49 1.24 -11.69
C PHE A 205 -32.98 0.43 -10.49
N SER A 206 -34.29 0.16 -10.39
CA SER A 206 -34.86 -0.64 -9.29
C SER A 206 -34.39 -2.09 -9.26
N THR A 207 -33.94 -2.60 -10.41
CA THR A 207 -33.49 -4.00 -10.56
C THR A 207 -31.97 -4.14 -10.66
N ALA A 208 -31.22 -3.04 -10.67
CA ALA A 208 -29.77 -3.05 -10.84
C ALA A 208 -29.03 -3.33 -9.53
N ASP A 209 -27.85 -3.94 -9.64
CA ASP A 209 -27.00 -4.24 -8.49
C ASP A 209 -26.22 -3.00 -8.04
N PHE A 210 -26.43 -2.62 -6.77
CA PHE A 210 -25.74 -1.51 -6.10
C PHE A 210 -24.92 -1.98 -4.90
N VAL A 211 -23.81 -1.30 -4.64
CA VAL A 211 -23.14 -1.40 -3.34
C VAL A 211 -24.02 -0.72 -2.30
N GLY A 212 -24.52 -1.50 -1.35
CA GLY A 212 -25.43 -1.00 -0.32
C GLY A 212 -26.82 -0.73 -0.87
N ARG A 213 -27.29 0.52 -0.77
CA ARG A 213 -28.62 0.93 -1.23
C ARG A 213 -28.54 1.57 -2.61
N PRO A 214 -29.58 1.40 -3.46
CA PRO A 214 -29.70 2.15 -4.70
C PRO A 214 -29.53 3.65 -4.48
N THR A 215 -28.44 4.21 -5.03
CA THR A 215 -28.04 5.61 -4.82
C THR A 215 -28.20 6.42 -6.11
N LEU A 216 -29.06 7.44 -6.06
CA LEU A 216 -29.36 8.32 -7.18
C LEU A 216 -29.02 9.77 -6.83
N ILE A 217 -28.10 10.35 -7.58
CA ILE A 217 -27.72 11.76 -7.49
C ILE A 217 -28.27 12.48 -8.72
N ILE A 218 -29.16 13.44 -8.51
CA ILE A 218 -29.72 14.24 -9.59
C ILE A 218 -29.12 15.63 -9.56
N VAL A 219 -28.49 16.04 -10.66
CA VAL A 219 -27.94 17.39 -10.81
C VAL A 219 -28.84 18.20 -11.74
N ILE A 220 -29.48 19.24 -11.20
CA ILE A 220 -30.29 20.18 -11.98
C ILE A 220 -29.39 21.33 -12.41
N THR A 221 -28.90 21.31 -13.65
CA THR A 221 -28.05 22.37 -14.19
C THR A 221 -28.88 23.54 -14.72
N HIS A 222 -28.21 24.69 -14.90
CA HIS A 222 -28.83 25.93 -15.36
C HIS A 222 -30.00 26.35 -14.46
N CYS A 223 -29.83 26.19 -13.14
CA CYS A 223 -30.85 26.41 -12.13
C CYS A 223 -30.52 27.65 -11.29
N PRO A 224 -31.04 28.84 -11.66
CA PRO A 224 -30.79 30.08 -10.94
C PRO A 224 -31.22 29.98 -9.48
N ARG A 225 -30.50 30.66 -8.57
CA ARG A 225 -30.74 30.59 -7.11
C ARG A 225 -32.22 30.70 -6.69
N PRO A 226 -33.05 31.61 -7.25
CA PRO A 226 -34.45 31.74 -6.86
C PRO A 226 -35.30 30.49 -7.11
N ASP A 227 -34.90 29.64 -8.06
CA ASP A 227 -35.65 28.46 -8.47
C ASP A 227 -35.14 27.16 -7.84
N GLN A 228 -33.96 27.17 -7.21
CA GLN A 228 -33.29 25.97 -6.73
C GLN A 228 -34.13 25.16 -5.74
N GLU A 229 -34.67 25.81 -4.70
CA GLU A 229 -35.48 25.12 -3.68
C GLU A 229 -36.77 24.56 -4.28
N ARG A 230 -37.46 25.36 -5.11
CA ARG A 230 -38.70 24.97 -5.78
C ARG A 230 -38.49 23.77 -6.70
N LEU A 231 -37.45 23.80 -7.54
CA LEU A 231 -37.16 22.73 -8.49
C LEU A 231 -36.60 21.47 -7.81
N ASN A 232 -35.84 21.63 -6.72
CA ASN A 232 -35.40 20.51 -5.89
C ASN A 232 -36.60 19.74 -5.32
N ASN A 233 -37.48 20.44 -4.59
CA ASN A 233 -38.66 19.82 -3.97
C ASN A 233 -39.54 19.12 -5.00
N ARG A 234 -39.78 19.80 -6.13
CA ARG A 234 -40.60 19.26 -7.22
C ARG A 234 -40.00 17.99 -7.82
N LEU A 235 -38.69 17.97 -8.10
CA LEU A 235 -38.05 16.79 -8.69
C LEU A 235 -37.96 15.63 -7.69
N ARG A 236 -37.72 15.94 -6.42
CA ARG A 236 -37.69 14.96 -5.34
C ARG A 236 -39.06 14.28 -5.17
N GLU A 237 -40.12 15.07 -5.08
CA GLU A 237 -41.50 14.57 -4.98
C GLU A 237 -41.85 13.68 -6.18
N ARG A 238 -41.46 14.11 -7.38
CA ARG A 238 -41.67 13.35 -8.61
C ARG A 238 -40.98 11.99 -8.60
N VAL A 239 -39.68 11.95 -8.27
CA VAL A 239 -38.90 10.70 -8.25
C VAL A 239 -39.46 9.74 -7.21
N LEU A 240 -39.78 10.24 -6.01
CA LEU A 240 -40.37 9.41 -4.95
C LEU A 240 -41.76 8.90 -5.34
N THR A 241 -42.58 9.72 -6.02
CA THR A 241 -43.88 9.29 -6.56
C THR A 241 -43.72 8.15 -7.56
N LEU A 242 -42.79 8.28 -8.52
CA LEU A 242 -42.51 7.22 -9.49
C LEU A 242 -42.02 5.94 -8.78
N TRP A 243 -41.07 6.08 -7.86
CA TRP A 243 -40.47 4.98 -7.11
C TRP A 243 -41.49 4.20 -6.27
N GLN A 244 -42.29 4.91 -5.48
CA GLN A 244 -43.23 4.29 -4.55
C GLN A 244 -44.53 3.85 -5.22
N ASN A 245 -45.11 4.71 -6.07
CA ASN A 245 -46.48 4.48 -6.55
C ASN A 245 -46.53 3.76 -7.90
N GLU A 246 -45.53 3.97 -8.77
CA GLU A 246 -45.50 3.32 -10.08
C GLU A 246 -44.65 2.04 -10.09
N LEU A 247 -43.53 2.03 -9.35
CA LEU A 247 -42.59 0.90 -9.30
C LEU A 247 -42.74 0.00 -8.05
N ASP A 248 -43.66 0.35 -7.14
CA ASP A 248 -43.96 -0.40 -5.90
C ASP A 248 -42.73 -0.68 -5.01
N GLN A 249 -41.81 0.28 -4.95
CA GLN A 249 -40.58 0.18 -4.14
C GLN A 249 -40.71 0.96 -2.81
N ASP A 250 -39.98 0.53 -1.77
CA ASP A 250 -39.90 1.27 -0.51
C ASP A 250 -39.01 2.52 -0.66
N ALA A 251 -39.52 3.70 -0.29
CA ALA A 251 -38.72 4.93 -0.31
C ALA A 251 -37.52 4.90 0.62
N ALA A 252 -37.57 4.10 1.69
CA ALA A 252 -36.42 3.95 2.60
C ALA A 252 -35.24 3.21 1.97
N GLN A 253 -35.44 2.56 0.81
CA GLN A 253 -34.40 1.85 0.07
C GLN A 253 -33.69 2.74 -0.96
N LEU A 254 -34.24 3.91 -1.30
CA LEU A 254 -33.64 4.83 -2.28
C LEU A 254 -32.87 5.95 -1.58
N ASP A 255 -31.56 6.00 -1.80
CA ASP A 255 -30.74 7.14 -1.38
C ASP A 255 -30.74 8.21 -2.48
N LEU A 256 -31.69 9.15 -2.37
CA LEU A 256 -31.90 10.23 -3.33
C LEU A 256 -31.30 11.56 -2.88
N GLN A 257 -30.39 12.08 -3.70
CA GLN A 257 -29.81 13.42 -3.57
C GLN A 257 -30.16 14.28 -4.78
N VAL A 258 -30.58 15.53 -4.55
CA VAL A 258 -30.92 16.47 -5.62
C VAL A 258 -30.11 17.75 -5.42
N LEU A 259 -29.26 18.06 -6.40
CA LEU A 259 -28.26 19.11 -6.37
C LEU A 259 -28.57 20.14 -7.48
N PRO A 260 -29.39 21.17 -7.20
CA PRO A 260 -29.62 22.26 -8.13
C PRO A 260 -28.41 23.20 -8.19
N VAL A 261 -27.99 23.60 -9.38
CA VAL A 261 -26.78 24.40 -9.56
C VAL A 261 -26.83 25.30 -10.80
N GLU A 262 -26.30 26.52 -10.64
CA GLU A 262 -25.95 27.42 -11.74
C GLU A 262 -24.44 27.70 -11.69
N PHE A 263 -23.67 26.95 -12.48
CA PHE A 263 -22.20 26.99 -12.43
C PHE A 263 -21.63 28.37 -12.81
N SER A 264 -22.33 29.18 -13.60
CA SER A 264 -21.85 30.53 -13.95
C SER A 264 -21.97 31.53 -12.79
N GLU A 265 -22.76 31.21 -11.76
CA GLU A 265 -23.03 32.09 -10.61
C GLU A 265 -22.30 31.65 -9.33
N LEU A 266 -21.52 30.56 -9.37
CA LEU A 266 -20.79 30.07 -8.21
C LEU A 266 -19.50 30.85 -8.00
N THR A 267 -19.27 31.24 -6.74
CA THR A 267 -17.96 31.65 -6.26
C THR A 267 -17.02 30.45 -6.10
N PRO A 268 -15.68 30.64 -6.00
CA PRO A 268 -14.73 29.54 -5.78
C PRO A 268 -15.02 28.71 -4.51
N ASP A 269 -15.48 29.37 -3.44
CA ASP A 269 -15.83 28.70 -2.18
C ASP A 269 -17.10 27.85 -2.34
N GLU A 270 -18.13 28.39 -3.00
CA GLU A 270 -19.37 27.65 -3.32
C GLU A 270 -19.10 26.47 -4.26
N LEU A 271 -18.19 26.62 -5.22
CA LEU A 271 -17.76 25.52 -6.09
C LEU A 271 -17.04 24.42 -5.29
N THR A 272 -16.16 24.80 -4.36
CA THR A 272 -15.48 23.84 -3.46
C THR A 272 -16.48 23.11 -2.57
N GLN A 273 -17.48 23.82 -2.05
CA GLN A 273 -18.58 23.23 -1.28
C GLN A 273 -19.41 22.27 -2.13
N PHE A 274 -19.74 22.63 -3.37
CA PHE A 274 -20.45 21.76 -4.30
C PHE A 274 -19.66 20.48 -4.57
N ARG A 275 -18.36 20.57 -4.88
CA ARG A 275 -17.46 19.40 -5.08
C ARG A 275 -17.46 18.49 -3.86
N THR A 276 -17.28 19.07 -2.68
CA THR A 276 -17.24 18.32 -1.40
C THR A 276 -18.56 17.59 -1.17
N THR A 277 -19.69 18.27 -1.39
CA THR A 277 -21.04 17.71 -1.21
C THR A 277 -21.29 16.59 -2.21
N PHE A 278 -20.96 16.80 -3.48
CA PHE A 278 -21.10 15.80 -4.53
C PHE A 278 -20.32 14.52 -4.22
N TRP A 279 -19.02 14.64 -3.91
CA TRP A 279 -18.17 13.49 -3.60
C TRP A 279 -18.60 12.77 -2.32
N ALA A 280 -19.03 13.51 -1.30
CA ALA A 280 -19.55 12.91 -0.07
C ALA A 280 -20.79 12.06 -0.34
N HIS A 281 -21.71 12.51 -1.19
CA HIS A 281 -22.87 11.73 -1.58
C HIS A 281 -22.53 10.55 -2.48
N LEU A 282 -21.61 10.73 -3.44
CA LEU A 282 -21.21 9.68 -4.37
C LEU A 282 -20.52 8.51 -3.64
N LEU A 283 -19.65 8.82 -2.68
CA LEU A 283 -18.85 7.82 -1.96
C LEU A 283 -19.53 7.33 -0.66
N ALA A 284 -20.67 7.89 -0.27
CA ALA A 284 -21.40 7.49 0.93
C ALA A 284 -21.67 5.97 1.04
N PRO A 285 -21.99 5.24 -0.04
CA PRO A 285 -22.22 3.79 0.04
C PRO A 285 -20.99 2.97 0.46
N LEU A 286 -19.79 3.53 0.29
CA LEU A 286 -18.52 2.91 0.69
C LEU A 286 -18.17 3.16 2.16
N ALA A 287 -18.86 4.09 2.82
CA ALA A 287 -18.60 4.47 4.20
C ALA A 287 -19.22 3.47 5.20
N ASN A 288 -18.78 2.22 5.18
CA ASN A 288 -19.02 1.26 6.27
C ASN A 288 -17.93 1.42 7.33
N ASP A 289 -18.22 2.01 8.50
CA ASP A 289 -17.47 2.02 9.79
C ASP A 289 -15.92 2.04 9.77
N ALA A 290 -15.30 2.34 8.64
CA ALA A 290 -13.87 2.47 8.44
C ALA A 290 -13.55 3.96 8.55
N THR A 291 -12.61 4.25 9.43
CA THR A 291 -12.04 5.57 9.70
C THR A 291 -12.04 6.46 8.46
N PRO A 292 -12.55 7.70 8.54
CA PRO A 292 -12.56 8.62 7.41
C PRO A 292 -11.17 8.65 6.78
N ILE A 293 -11.13 8.46 5.46
CA ILE A 293 -9.91 8.65 4.65
C ILE A 293 -9.43 10.06 4.96
N ASN A 294 -8.41 10.17 5.82
CA ASN A 294 -7.85 11.45 6.15
C ASN A 294 -7.14 11.94 4.88
N PRO A 295 -7.61 13.02 4.22
CA PRO A 295 -7.01 13.51 2.98
C PRO A 295 -5.56 13.97 3.20
N ALA A 296 -5.14 14.14 4.46
CA ALA A 296 -3.78 14.47 4.89
C ALA A 296 -2.91 13.25 5.28
N ALA A 297 -3.43 12.02 5.24
CA ALA A 297 -2.60 10.85 5.51
C ALA A 297 -1.62 10.62 4.35
N HIS A 298 -0.32 10.66 4.66
CA HIS A 298 0.73 10.42 3.67
C HIS A 298 0.51 9.04 3.01
N PRO A 299 0.61 8.91 1.67
CA PRO A 299 0.34 7.65 0.94
C PRO A 299 1.07 6.41 1.47
N TRP A 300 2.20 6.61 2.15
CA TRP A 300 2.97 5.55 2.80
C TRP A 300 2.27 4.90 3.99
N LEU A 301 1.47 5.65 4.76
CA LEU A 301 0.73 5.09 5.90
C LEU A 301 -0.34 4.11 5.42
N ALA A 302 -1.03 4.45 4.33
CA ALA A 302 -1.99 3.55 3.70
C ALA A 302 -1.30 2.27 3.18
N GLN A 303 -0.14 2.38 2.53
CA GLN A 303 0.60 1.21 2.06
C GLN A 303 1.14 0.34 3.21
N LEU A 304 1.68 0.93 4.29
CA LEU A 304 2.19 0.19 5.45
C LEU A 304 1.08 -0.58 6.17
N ASN A 305 -0.11 0.01 6.29
CA ASN A 305 -1.24 -0.66 6.92
C ASN A 305 -1.77 -1.85 6.09
N ARG A 306 -1.41 -1.92 4.81
CA ARG A 306 -1.80 -3.00 3.87
C ARG A 306 -0.71 -4.05 3.65
N TRP A 307 0.41 -3.97 4.36
CA TRP A 307 1.42 -5.01 4.26
C TRP A 307 0.80 -6.38 4.59
N PRO A 308 1.04 -7.41 3.76
CA PRO A 308 0.73 -8.78 4.11
C PRO A 308 1.27 -9.10 5.51
N SER A 309 0.57 -9.94 6.27
CA SER A 309 1.01 -10.32 7.63
C SER A 309 2.42 -10.95 7.63
N GLU A 310 2.78 -11.63 6.54
CA GLU A 310 4.10 -12.20 6.25
C GLU A 310 5.21 -11.16 6.03
N TRP A 311 4.86 -9.89 5.78
CA TRP A 311 5.80 -8.76 5.69
C TRP A 311 6.02 -8.08 7.05
N ASP A 312 5.42 -8.58 8.12
CA ASP A 312 5.79 -8.15 9.45
C ASP A 312 7.23 -8.58 9.77
N VAL A 313 8.11 -7.60 9.97
CA VAL A 313 9.53 -7.81 10.28
C VAL A 313 9.80 -8.05 11.78
N ARG A 314 8.81 -7.83 12.66
CA ARG A 314 8.99 -7.96 14.12
C ARG A 314 9.45 -9.36 14.56
N PRO A 315 8.93 -10.48 14.02
CA PRO A 315 9.44 -11.81 14.35
C PRO A 315 10.94 -11.99 14.08
N GLN A 316 11.44 -11.44 12.96
CA GLN A 316 12.84 -11.51 12.56
C GLN A 316 13.71 -10.61 13.45
N LEU A 317 13.20 -9.46 13.93
CA LEU A 317 13.88 -8.62 14.93
C LEU A 317 14.04 -9.36 16.27
N ILE A 318 12.99 -10.06 16.72
CA ILE A 318 13.03 -10.89 17.93
C ILE A 318 14.00 -12.05 17.76
N GLN A 319 14.04 -12.68 16.58
CA GLN A 319 15.03 -13.71 16.27
C GLN A 319 16.46 -13.16 16.43
N ALA A 320 16.75 -11.97 15.89
CA ALA A 320 18.06 -11.33 16.03
C ALA A 320 18.44 -11.08 17.49
N GLN A 321 17.50 -10.57 18.29
CA GLN A 321 17.71 -10.34 19.73
C GLN A 321 17.96 -11.66 20.48
N THR A 322 17.21 -12.70 20.17
CA THR A 322 17.31 -14.01 20.82
C THR A 322 18.69 -14.63 20.57
N VAL A 323 19.14 -14.62 19.32
CA VAL A 323 20.44 -15.21 18.95
C VAL A 323 21.61 -14.41 19.54
N LEU A 324 21.55 -13.07 19.54
CA LEU A 324 22.59 -12.25 20.19
C LEU A 324 22.62 -12.41 21.71
N THR A 325 21.46 -12.59 22.34
CA THR A 325 21.37 -12.89 23.78
C THR A 325 21.99 -14.25 24.08
N ALA A 326 21.67 -15.28 23.29
CA ALA A 326 22.27 -16.59 23.41
C ALA A 326 23.80 -16.54 23.21
N ALA A 327 24.29 -15.77 22.23
CA ALA A 327 25.72 -15.55 22.02
C ALA A 327 26.40 -14.92 23.24
N ARG A 328 25.78 -13.91 23.85
CA ARG A 328 26.28 -13.26 25.07
C ARG A 328 26.36 -14.25 26.24
N GLU A 329 25.30 -15.01 26.48
CA GLU A 329 25.27 -16.04 27.52
C GLU A 329 26.36 -17.11 27.31
N LEU A 330 26.54 -17.56 26.07
CA LEU A 330 27.57 -18.54 25.73
C LEU A 330 28.97 -18.00 26.03
N LEU A 331 29.27 -16.74 25.70
CA LEU A 331 30.55 -16.13 26.06
C LEU A 331 30.72 -15.94 27.57
N THR A 332 29.67 -15.56 28.29
CA THR A 332 29.74 -15.47 29.76
C THR A 332 30.07 -16.83 30.40
N HIS A 333 29.51 -17.92 29.87
CA HIS A 333 29.85 -19.26 30.34
C HIS A 333 31.21 -19.74 29.80
N ALA A 334 31.68 -19.24 28.65
CA ALA A 334 32.95 -19.64 28.05
C ALA A 334 34.16 -19.27 28.92
N ARG A 335 34.05 -18.27 29.78
CA ARG A 335 35.15 -17.86 30.68
C ARG A 335 34.64 -17.52 32.09
N ILE A 336 35.01 -18.35 33.06
CA ILE A 336 34.57 -18.25 34.46
C ILE A 336 35.81 -17.99 35.33
N ASN A 337 35.77 -16.98 36.20
CA ASN A 337 36.90 -16.62 37.07
C ASN A 337 38.24 -16.46 36.32
N ASN A 338 38.19 -15.81 35.14
CA ASN A 338 39.30 -15.62 34.21
C ASN A 338 39.86 -16.88 33.51
N ASP A 339 39.24 -18.04 33.69
CA ASP A 339 39.67 -19.32 33.11
C ASP A 339 38.64 -19.86 32.10
N PHE A 340 39.10 -20.53 31.05
CA PHE A 340 38.26 -21.12 29.99
C PHE A 340 37.73 -22.51 30.38
N LEU A 341 38.47 -23.28 31.18
CA LEU A 341 38.03 -24.59 31.67
C LEU A 341 38.36 -24.74 33.16
N PRO A 342 37.67 -24.00 34.05
CA PRO A 342 37.90 -24.07 35.50
C PRO A 342 37.88 -25.49 36.04
N GLY A 343 38.91 -25.82 36.81
CA GLY A 343 39.06 -27.13 37.45
C GLY A 343 39.53 -28.25 36.51
N MET A 344 39.85 -27.98 35.25
CA MET A 344 40.53 -28.94 34.38
C MET A 344 42.02 -28.63 34.32
N ASN A 345 42.88 -29.64 34.42
CA ASN A 345 44.33 -29.48 34.30
C ASN A 345 44.97 -30.75 33.71
N MET A 346 46.27 -30.69 33.40
CA MET A 346 46.99 -31.82 32.79
C MET A 346 47.00 -33.06 33.69
N HIS A 347 46.99 -32.92 35.03
CA HIS A 347 46.92 -34.07 35.94
C HIS A 347 45.63 -34.88 35.79
N ARG A 348 44.50 -34.23 35.52
CA ARG A 348 43.21 -34.91 35.25
C ARG A 348 43.15 -35.62 33.89
N LEU A 349 44.18 -35.43 33.06
CA LEU A 349 44.29 -35.98 31.72
C LEU A 349 45.38 -37.07 31.61
N ILE A 350 46.11 -37.35 32.70
CA ILE A 350 47.15 -38.38 32.74
C ILE A 350 46.56 -39.75 32.39
N GLY A 351 47.28 -40.50 31.55
CA GLY A 351 46.91 -41.86 31.15
C GLY A 351 45.88 -41.94 30.01
N LEU A 352 45.38 -40.80 29.53
CA LEU A 352 44.54 -40.73 28.34
C LEU A 352 45.38 -40.56 27.08
N ASP A 353 44.94 -41.16 25.98
CA ASP A 353 45.49 -40.85 24.65
C ASP A 353 44.97 -39.49 24.15
N ALA A 354 45.53 -39.00 23.03
CA ALA A 354 45.18 -37.69 22.49
C ALA A 354 43.67 -37.55 22.17
N VAL A 355 43.03 -38.63 21.68
CA VAL A 355 41.60 -38.61 21.31
C VAL A 355 40.73 -38.55 22.56
N ALA A 356 41.07 -39.32 23.59
CA ALA A 356 40.36 -39.31 24.87
C ALA A 356 40.54 -37.99 25.62
N ILE A 357 41.72 -37.35 25.53
CA ILE A 357 41.95 -35.99 26.03
C ILE A 357 40.98 -35.02 25.36
N GLN A 358 40.95 -34.99 24.03
CA GLN A 358 40.09 -34.09 23.25
C GLN A 358 38.61 -34.29 23.60
N ASN A 359 38.13 -35.53 23.67
CA ASN A 359 36.74 -35.85 24.02
C ASN A 359 36.38 -35.38 25.43
N LYS A 360 37.29 -35.54 26.39
CA LYS A 360 37.07 -35.09 27.77
C LYS A 360 37.01 -33.57 27.88
N LEU A 361 37.91 -32.86 27.19
CA LEU A 361 37.89 -31.39 27.12
C LEU A 361 36.60 -30.88 26.48
N ARG A 362 36.20 -31.43 25.33
CA ARG A 362 34.94 -31.08 24.65
C ARG A 362 33.70 -31.33 25.50
N THR A 363 33.65 -32.48 26.19
CA THR A 363 32.51 -32.82 27.07
C THR A 363 32.39 -31.83 28.21
N GLN A 364 33.51 -31.48 28.85
CA GLN A 364 33.53 -30.49 29.93
C GLN A 364 33.16 -29.09 29.42
N TRP A 365 33.65 -28.71 28.25
CA TRP A 365 33.33 -27.44 27.59
C TRP A 365 31.84 -27.31 27.29
N LEU A 366 31.25 -28.29 26.61
CA LEU A 366 29.80 -28.28 26.31
C LEU A 366 28.97 -28.22 27.59
N ARG A 367 29.35 -28.98 28.62
CA ARG A 367 28.70 -28.93 29.94
C ARG A 367 28.74 -27.54 30.56
N GLN A 368 29.90 -26.87 30.50
CA GLN A 368 30.07 -25.50 30.99
C GLN A 368 29.19 -24.51 30.22
N LEU A 369 29.11 -24.65 28.89
CA LEU A 369 28.23 -23.86 28.02
C LEU A 369 26.75 -24.20 28.14
N LYS A 370 26.37 -25.15 29.00
CA LYS A 370 25.00 -25.67 29.16
C LYS A 370 24.43 -26.24 27.85
N CYS A 371 25.28 -26.84 27.03
CA CYS A 371 24.92 -27.54 25.80
C CYS A 371 25.14 -29.05 25.97
N GLN A 372 24.21 -29.86 25.46
CA GLN A 372 24.32 -31.32 25.47
C GLN A 372 25.14 -31.85 24.28
N THR A 373 25.08 -31.14 23.15
CA THR A 373 25.75 -31.54 21.91
C THR A 373 26.37 -30.33 21.20
N GLN A 374 27.29 -30.60 20.28
CA GLN A 374 27.84 -29.57 19.39
C GLN A 374 26.76 -28.97 18.48
N GLN A 375 25.76 -29.77 18.08
CA GLN A 375 24.64 -29.29 17.27
C GLN A 375 23.83 -28.22 18.02
N GLN A 376 23.56 -28.44 19.31
CA GLN A 376 22.84 -27.46 20.12
C GLN A 376 23.61 -26.13 20.23
N LEU A 377 24.95 -26.17 20.30
CA LEU A 377 25.76 -24.95 20.26
C LEU A 377 25.62 -24.21 18.93
N THR A 378 25.62 -24.94 17.81
CA THR A 378 25.42 -24.37 16.46
C THR A 378 24.02 -23.77 16.31
N ASP A 379 22.98 -24.46 16.78
CA ASP A 379 21.59 -24.02 16.68
C ASP A 379 21.35 -22.73 17.48
N ARG A 380 21.98 -22.59 18.65
CA ARG A 380 21.94 -21.35 19.46
C ARG A 380 22.59 -20.15 18.78
N LEU A 381 23.43 -20.40 17.77
CA LEU A 381 24.14 -19.38 16.99
C LEU A 381 23.69 -19.41 15.51
N ALA A 382 22.48 -19.89 15.23
CA ALA A 382 21.95 -20.02 13.87
C ALA A 382 21.95 -18.67 13.11
N ALA A 383 21.96 -18.76 11.78
CA ALA A 383 21.81 -17.60 10.92
C ALA A 383 20.39 -17.03 10.99
N LEU A 384 20.26 -15.72 10.74
CA LEU A 384 18.94 -15.09 10.69
C LEU A 384 18.18 -15.46 9.42
N THR A 385 16.85 -15.39 9.52
CA THR A 385 15.96 -15.51 8.37
C THR A 385 16.08 -14.26 7.49
N LEU A 386 16.14 -14.44 6.17
CA LEU A 386 16.13 -13.33 5.21
C LEU A 386 14.69 -12.88 4.93
N LEU A 387 14.51 -11.61 4.59
CA LEU A 387 13.24 -11.10 4.09
C LEU A 387 13.01 -11.54 2.63
N PRO A 388 11.75 -11.62 2.18
CA PRO A 388 11.41 -11.84 0.77
C PRO A 388 12.07 -10.81 -0.15
N THR A 389 12.41 -11.19 -1.39
CA THR A 389 13.16 -10.30 -2.31
C THR A 389 12.39 -9.06 -2.74
N ASP A 390 11.06 -9.15 -2.75
CA ASP A 390 10.10 -8.11 -3.07
C ASP A 390 9.75 -7.19 -1.89
N HIS A 391 10.11 -7.60 -0.67
CA HIS A 391 9.77 -6.84 0.54
C HIS A 391 10.44 -5.43 0.53
N PRO A 392 9.70 -4.34 0.86
CA PRO A 392 10.21 -2.96 0.76
C PRO A 392 11.46 -2.67 1.59
N LEU A 393 11.61 -3.34 2.73
CA LEU A 393 12.78 -3.22 3.63
C LEU A 393 13.96 -4.15 3.29
N THR A 394 13.91 -4.95 2.22
CA THR A 394 14.93 -5.99 1.97
C THR A 394 16.34 -5.42 1.80
N ALA A 395 16.48 -4.28 1.14
CA ALA A 395 17.79 -3.62 1.03
C ALA A 395 18.34 -3.18 2.40
N TRP A 396 17.49 -2.59 3.25
CA TRP A 396 17.86 -2.20 4.61
C TRP A 396 18.21 -3.42 5.47
N TRP A 397 17.40 -4.48 5.39
CA TRP A 397 17.64 -5.71 6.12
C TRP A 397 18.99 -6.32 5.76
N ASN A 398 19.24 -6.55 4.47
CA ASN A 398 20.43 -7.26 4.01
C ASN A 398 21.71 -6.44 4.23
N GLU A 399 21.69 -5.15 3.87
CA GLU A 399 22.90 -4.33 3.83
C GLU A 399 23.28 -3.74 5.19
N TYR A 400 22.30 -3.55 6.08
CA TYR A 400 22.55 -2.95 7.39
C TYR A 400 22.26 -3.91 8.54
N TRP A 401 21.01 -4.38 8.68
CA TRP A 401 20.61 -5.13 9.87
C TRP A 401 21.27 -6.52 9.94
N TYR A 402 20.99 -7.36 8.95
CA TYR A 402 21.55 -8.70 8.79
C TYR A 402 23.08 -8.67 8.75
N ALA A 403 23.66 -7.77 7.93
CA ALA A 403 25.10 -7.63 7.83
C ALA A 403 25.78 -7.35 9.18
N ASN A 404 25.19 -6.48 10.02
CA ASN A 404 25.75 -6.20 11.34
C ASN A 404 25.54 -7.34 12.34
N VAL A 405 24.39 -8.03 12.33
CA VAL A 405 24.19 -9.21 13.18
C VAL A 405 25.16 -10.31 12.80
N GLU A 406 25.27 -10.66 11.52
CA GLU A 406 26.19 -11.70 11.05
C GLU A 406 27.66 -11.32 11.30
N ARG A 407 28.03 -10.04 11.21
CA ARG A 407 29.38 -9.58 11.59
C ARG A 407 29.71 -9.91 13.05
N VAL A 408 28.75 -9.77 13.96
CA VAL A 408 28.91 -10.14 15.38
C VAL A 408 28.92 -11.66 15.54
N LEU A 409 27.93 -12.36 14.98
CA LEU A 409 27.79 -13.80 15.12
C LEU A 409 28.95 -14.58 14.50
N ALA A 410 29.48 -14.15 13.35
CA ALA A 410 30.63 -14.77 12.72
C ALA A 410 31.86 -14.79 13.65
N GLN A 411 32.07 -13.73 14.43
CA GLN A 411 33.20 -13.64 15.36
C GLN A 411 32.97 -14.51 16.61
N VAL A 412 31.73 -14.61 17.08
CA VAL A 412 31.36 -15.56 18.15
C VAL A 412 31.53 -17.01 17.68
N ARG A 413 31.05 -17.34 16.48
CA ARG A 413 31.23 -18.67 15.86
C ARG A 413 32.72 -18.99 15.67
N ALA A 414 33.52 -18.03 15.19
CA ALA A 414 34.96 -18.19 15.05
C ALA A 414 35.66 -18.46 16.39
N PHE A 415 35.26 -17.79 17.48
CA PHE A 415 35.77 -18.09 18.82
C PHE A 415 35.50 -19.54 19.23
N PHE A 416 34.28 -20.04 19.04
CA PHE A 416 33.95 -21.43 19.38
C PHE A 416 34.63 -22.46 18.48
N GLN A 417 34.85 -22.14 17.21
CA GLN A 417 35.68 -22.96 16.32
C GLN A 417 37.15 -22.97 16.78
N GLN A 418 37.68 -21.82 17.20
CA GLN A 418 39.03 -21.72 17.73
C GLN A 418 39.21 -22.48 19.04
N ALA A 419 38.17 -22.55 19.89
CA ALA A 419 38.16 -23.40 21.08
C ALA A 419 38.32 -24.88 20.71
N ASP A 420 37.60 -25.35 19.68
CA ASP A 420 37.75 -26.73 19.23
C ASP A 420 39.16 -27.02 18.70
N VAL A 421 39.72 -26.11 17.90
CA VAL A 421 41.11 -26.21 17.42
C VAL A 421 42.11 -26.23 18.58
N ALA A 422 41.92 -25.37 19.58
CA ALA A 422 42.79 -25.31 20.75
C ALA A 422 42.77 -26.63 21.54
N PHE A 423 41.61 -27.28 21.67
CA PHE A 423 41.49 -28.61 22.29
C PHE A 423 42.19 -29.70 21.48
N GLN A 424 42.08 -29.67 20.15
CA GLN A 424 42.76 -30.62 19.27
C GLN A 424 44.29 -30.55 19.38
N GLN A 425 44.83 -29.38 19.71
CA GLN A 425 46.27 -29.12 19.88
C GLN A 425 46.81 -29.53 21.26
N VAL A 426 45.95 -29.92 22.21
CA VAL A 426 46.41 -30.43 23.51
C VAL A 426 46.97 -31.85 23.33
N GLN A 427 48.22 -32.04 23.75
CA GLN A 427 48.93 -33.31 23.70
C GLN A 427 49.26 -33.80 25.12
N THR A 428 49.68 -35.06 25.24
CA THR A 428 50.05 -35.68 26.54
C THR A 428 51.21 -34.96 27.23
N ASN A 429 52.04 -34.24 26.48
CA ASN A 429 53.18 -33.46 26.98
C ASN A 429 52.90 -31.94 27.07
N THR A 430 51.65 -31.50 26.88
CA THR A 430 51.29 -30.08 27.08
C THR A 430 51.64 -29.69 28.53
N PRO A 431 52.51 -28.67 28.76
CA PRO A 431 53.01 -28.38 30.10
C PRO A 431 51.92 -27.85 31.05
N ASP A 432 51.09 -26.94 30.56
CA ASP A 432 50.00 -26.32 31.32
C ASP A 432 48.80 -26.06 30.40
N LEU A 433 47.65 -26.63 30.78
CA LEU A 433 46.41 -26.52 30.02
C LEU A 433 45.87 -25.09 30.02
N HIS A 434 45.91 -24.38 31.15
CA HIS A 434 45.37 -23.03 31.28
C HIS A 434 46.19 -22.03 30.46
N VAL A 435 47.52 -22.14 30.50
CA VAL A 435 48.41 -21.30 29.68
C VAL A 435 48.19 -21.56 28.19
N HIS A 436 48.05 -22.82 27.79
CA HIS A 436 47.74 -23.19 26.40
C HIS A 436 46.41 -22.58 25.93
N LEU A 437 45.33 -22.80 26.69
CA LEU A 437 44.01 -22.26 26.33
C LEU A 437 44.00 -20.73 26.33
N ALA A 438 44.62 -20.07 27.32
CA ALA A 438 44.71 -18.63 27.36
C ALA A 438 45.43 -18.06 26.12
N LYS A 439 46.54 -18.67 25.71
CA LYS A 439 47.31 -18.27 24.52
C LYS A 439 46.47 -18.31 23.25
N HIS A 440 45.57 -19.29 23.11
CA HIS A 440 44.79 -19.49 21.88
C HIS A 440 43.39 -18.85 21.90
N LEU A 441 42.83 -18.59 23.08
CA LEU A 441 41.42 -18.17 23.21
C LEU A 441 41.22 -16.75 23.73
N HIS A 442 42.23 -16.14 24.36
CA HIS A 442 42.06 -14.82 25.00
C HIS A 442 41.71 -13.71 24.00
N GLU A 443 42.47 -13.58 22.92
CA GLU A 443 42.23 -12.55 21.91
C GLU A 443 40.91 -12.79 21.14
N PRO A 444 40.62 -14.01 20.61
CA PRO A 444 39.34 -14.28 19.96
C PRO A 444 38.13 -14.00 20.87
N TYR A 445 38.24 -14.36 22.16
CA TYR A 445 37.22 -14.05 23.17
C TYR A 445 37.00 -12.55 23.35
N GLN A 446 38.08 -11.78 23.51
CA GLN A 446 37.99 -10.32 23.66
C GLN A 446 37.43 -9.63 22.41
N THR A 447 37.76 -10.13 21.23
CA THR A 447 37.21 -9.60 19.97
C THR A 447 35.71 -9.89 19.85
N ALA A 448 35.27 -11.10 20.15
CA ALA A 448 33.84 -11.44 20.17
C ALA A 448 33.06 -10.60 21.20
N LEU A 449 33.59 -10.42 22.41
CA LEU A 449 32.97 -9.58 23.45
C LEU A 449 32.83 -8.12 23.02
N ARG A 450 33.89 -7.50 22.49
CA ARG A 450 33.84 -6.09 22.04
C ARG A 450 32.81 -5.84 20.96
N LEU A 451 32.54 -6.83 20.11
CA LEU A 451 31.52 -6.74 19.06
C LEU A 451 30.10 -6.91 19.62
N LEU A 452 29.93 -7.76 20.63
CA LEU A 452 28.69 -7.95 21.37
C LEU A 452 28.33 -6.79 22.32
N ASP A 453 29.29 -5.93 22.60
CA ASP A 453 29.15 -4.70 23.38
C ASP A 453 29.28 -3.47 22.47
N SER A 454 28.35 -3.36 21.51
CA SER A 454 28.32 -2.29 20.52
C SER A 454 26.99 -1.55 20.50
N SER A 455 26.99 -0.33 19.96
CA SER A 455 25.77 0.47 19.75
C SER A 455 24.69 -0.28 18.97
N PHE A 456 25.10 -1.06 17.96
CA PHE A 456 24.19 -1.90 17.18
C PHE A 456 23.52 -2.97 18.04
N THR A 457 24.25 -3.64 18.94
CA THR A 457 23.63 -4.62 19.84
C THR A 457 22.67 -3.97 20.84
N ALA A 458 22.91 -2.71 21.22
CA ALA A 458 21.97 -1.93 22.02
C ALA A 458 20.69 -1.61 21.23
N LEU A 459 20.81 -1.29 19.93
CA LEU A 459 19.68 -1.15 19.02
C LEU A 459 18.86 -2.45 18.93
N VAL A 460 19.50 -3.61 18.76
CA VAL A 460 18.78 -4.90 18.69
C VAL A 460 18.01 -5.20 19.97
N ASN A 461 18.48 -4.75 21.14
CA ASN A 461 17.76 -4.94 22.41
C ASN A 461 16.45 -4.14 22.50
N THR A 462 16.16 -3.25 21.55
CA THR A 462 14.86 -2.56 21.44
C THR A 462 13.78 -3.42 20.77
N ALA A 463 14.14 -4.55 20.15
CA ALA A 463 13.21 -5.41 19.42
C ALA A 463 11.98 -5.86 20.21
N PRO A 464 12.06 -6.24 21.51
CA PRO A 464 10.88 -6.56 22.31
C PRO A 464 9.88 -5.41 22.41
N ALA A 465 10.37 -4.18 22.65
CA ALA A 465 9.51 -3.01 22.73
C ALA A 465 8.85 -2.67 21.37
N LEU A 466 9.52 -2.95 20.26
CA LEU A 466 8.95 -2.81 18.92
C LEU A 466 7.93 -3.93 18.59
N ALA A 467 8.10 -5.13 19.16
CA ALA A 467 7.14 -6.21 19.02
C ALA A 467 5.81 -5.90 19.74
N ASP A 468 5.88 -5.20 20.87
CA ASP A 468 4.71 -4.78 21.66
C ASP A 468 3.97 -3.57 21.06
N GLU A 469 4.54 -2.87 20.06
CA GLU A 469 3.89 -1.75 19.40
C GLU A 469 2.77 -2.25 18.46
N PRO A 470 1.49 -1.89 18.71
CA PRO A 470 0.36 -2.40 17.92
C PRO A 470 0.35 -1.88 16.49
N GLN A 471 0.89 -0.68 16.24
CA GLN A 471 0.89 -0.07 14.91
C GLN A 471 2.17 -0.40 14.14
N CYS A 472 2.05 -1.22 13.08
CA CYS A 472 3.17 -1.59 12.20
C CYS A 472 3.90 -0.36 11.63
N SER A 473 3.15 0.68 11.25
CA SER A 473 3.70 1.93 10.74
C SER A 473 4.58 2.66 11.75
N ARG A 474 4.17 2.70 13.02
CA ARG A 474 4.94 3.30 14.12
C ARG A 474 6.17 2.48 14.49
N ALA A 475 6.03 1.14 14.53
CA ALA A 475 7.16 0.24 14.76
C ALA A 475 8.23 0.40 13.67
N THR A 476 7.81 0.41 12.40
CA THR A 476 8.70 0.60 11.24
C THR A 476 9.38 1.96 11.25
N ALA A 477 8.64 3.05 11.47
CA ALA A 477 9.22 4.39 11.54
C ALA A 477 10.24 4.51 12.68
N THR A 478 9.93 3.95 13.85
CA THR A 478 10.84 3.94 15.01
C THR A 478 12.12 3.17 14.69
N LEU A 479 12.00 1.97 14.12
CA LEU A 479 13.13 1.11 13.74
C LEU A 479 14.08 1.81 12.76
N LEU A 480 13.55 2.43 11.71
CA LEU A 480 14.33 3.13 10.70
C LEU A 480 15.03 4.37 11.27
N ASN A 481 14.36 5.13 12.15
CA ASN A 481 14.96 6.27 12.84
C ASN A 481 16.09 5.84 13.78
N LEU A 482 15.87 4.80 14.58
CA LEU A 482 16.89 4.27 15.49
C LEU A 482 18.09 3.71 14.72
N SER A 483 17.87 3.06 13.57
CA SER A 483 18.93 2.60 12.67
C SER A 483 19.79 3.76 12.16
N LEU A 484 19.17 4.89 11.79
CA LEU A 484 19.90 6.07 11.36
C LEU A 484 20.72 6.70 12.49
N LEU A 485 20.17 6.76 13.70
CA LEU A 485 20.87 7.28 14.88
C LEU A 485 22.06 6.40 15.25
N GLU A 486 21.87 5.09 15.28
CA GLU A 486 22.93 4.10 15.54
C GLU A 486 24.05 4.22 14.51
N ALA A 487 23.71 4.26 13.22
CA ALA A 487 24.70 4.33 12.15
C ALA A 487 25.57 5.60 12.25
N ARG A 488 24.96 6.74 12.57
CA ARG A 488 25.68 8.01 12.81
C ARG A 488 26.58 7.92 14.03
N TYR A 489 26.10 7.31 15.11
CA TYR A 489 26.88 7.11 16.32
C TYR A 489 28.09 6.19 16.05
N ALA A 490 27.87 5.07 15.38
CA ALA A 490 28.92 4.11 15.04
C ALA A 490 30.01 4.76 14.16
N ASP A 491 29.62 5.52 13.13
CA ASP A 491 30.56 6.21 12.24
C ASP A 491 31.39 7.26 13.00
N TYR A 492 30.75 8.05 13.88
CA TYR A 492 31.45 9.05 14.70
C TYR A 492 32.53 8.42 15.60
N TYR A 493 32.20 7.33 16.29
CA TYR A 493 33.16 6.63 17.15
C TYR A 493 34.27 5.91 16.36
N GLN A 494 33.98 5.42 15.15
CA GLN A 494 35.01 4.86 14.28
C GLN A 494 36.02 5.92 13.84
N GLN A 495 35.55 7.12 13.47
CA GLN A 495 36.42 8.24 13.11
C GLN A 495 37.26 8.70 14.31
N ALA A 496 36.65 8.81 15.49
CA ALA A 496 37.35 9.22 16.72
C ALA A 496 38.39 8.19 17.24
N ARG A 497 38.29 6.92 16.82
CA ARG A 497 39.27 5.86 17.15
C ARG A 497 40.34 5.66 16.08
N GLY A 498 40.13 6.20 14.87
CA GLY A 498 41.00 6.04 13.71
C GLY A 498 41.88 7.26 13.39
N GLY A 499 41.66 8.39 14.05
CA GLY A 499 42.59 9.52 14.13
C GLY A 499 43.33 9.51 15.46
#